data_AF-A0A954D452-F1
#
_entry.id   AF-A0A954D452-F1
#
_cell.length_a   1.000
_cell.length_b   1.000
_cell.length_c   1.000
_cell.angle_alpha   90.00
_cell.angle_beta   90.00
_cell.angle_gamma   90.00
#
_symmetry.space_group_name_H-M   'P 1'
#
loop_
_entity.id
_entity.type
_entity.pdbx_description
1 polymer ?
#
loop_
_entity_poly.entity_id
_entity_poly.type
_entity_poly.pdbx_seq_one_letter_code
_entity_poly.pdbx_strand_id
1 'polypeptide(L)'
;MLDIGQQIKKLREERRITGKELARLIGLSQSQMSRLEQGQRRIDTEILAKIARALEVSPAQFFDAAGAEEDAPLSPRREKELELSQLHIELGKLLRSERRRRHLTMDDLARKTGHTRAYVAAVEEGRRNGLEGDFLRKALRLLAIDPFQVIELEERIVRLLKTRVHRLDQALA
;
A
#
# COMPACT_ATOMS: atom_id res chain seq x y z
N MET A 1 7.96 13.43 2.86
CA MET A 1 6.89 12.54 3.37
C MET A 1 5.97 13.43 4.20
N LEU A 2 4.70 13.59 3.81
CA LEU A 2 3.77 14.41 4.61
C LEU A 2 3.53 13.72 5.95
N ASP A 3 3.70 14.47 7.02
CA ASP A 3 3.50 14.02 8.39
C ASP A 3 2.00 13.91 8.70
N ILE A 4 1.61 12.94 9.52
CA ILE A 4 0.22 12.66 9.91
C ILE A 4 -0.43 13.91 10.52
N GLY A 5 0.34 14.72 11.24
CA GLY A 5 -0.09 16.01 11.78
C GLY A 5 -0.61 16.97 10.70
N GLN A 6 0.07 17.04 9.54
CA GLN A 6 -0.33 17.91 8.45
C GLN A 6 -1.63 17.44 7.78
N GLN A 7 -1.83 16.13 7.67
CA GLN A 7 -3.06 15.57 7.12
C GLN A 7 -4.25 15.82 8.07
N ILE A 8 -4.05 15.73 9.38
CA ILE A 8 -5.06 16.10 10.38
C ILE A 8 -5.44 17.58 10.25
N LYS A 9 -4.44 18.47 10.09
CA LYS A 9 -4.68 19.89 9.85
C LYS A 9 -5.52 20.13 8.59
N LYS A 10 -5.21 19.43 7.50
CA LYS A 10 -5.94 19.53 6.24
C LYS A 10 -7.40 19.12 6.38
N LEU A 11 -7.66 17.92 6.92
CA LEU A 11 -9.02 17.41 7.14
C LEU A 11 -9.82 18.30 8.09
N ARG A 12 -9.14 18.89 9.09
CA ARG A 12 -9.74 19.88 10.00
C ARG A 12 -10.20 21.13 9.25
N GLU A 13 -9.37 21.66 8.36
CA GLU A 13 -9.67 22.85 7.54
C GLU A 13 -10.79 22.58 6.53
N GLU A 14 -10.81 21.39 5.92
CA GLU A 14 -11.90 20.94 5.02
C GLU A 14 -13.26 20.93 5.75
N ARG A 15 -13.26 20.57 7.04
CA ARG A 15 -14.45 20.62 7.91
C ARG A 15 -14.73 21.97 8.56
N ARG A 16 -13.93 22.99 8.23
CA ARG A 16 -14.09 24.37 8.71
C ARG A 16 -14.11 24.50 10.24
N ILE A 17 -13.45 23.59 10.95
CA ILE A 17 -13.29 23.69 12.40
C ILE A 17 -11.90 24.24 12.74
N THR A 18 -11.80 25.04 13.78
CA THR A 18 -10.54 25.60 14.26
C THR A 18 -9.73 24.56 15.04
N GLY A 19 -8.41 24.72 15.09
CA GLY A 19 -7.56 23.86 15.94
C GLY A 19 -7.98 23.90 17.42
N LYS A 20 -8.55 25.02 17.89
CA LYS A 20 -9.10 25.16 19.25
C LYS A 20 -10.34 24.28 19.44
N GLU A 21 -11.22 24.23 18.45
CA GLU A 21 -12.45 23.42 18.51
C GLU A 21 -12.13 21.93 18.41
N LEU A 22 -11.25 21.52 17.50
CA LEU A 22 -10.80 20.12 17.42
C LEU A 22 -10.16 19.67 18.73
N ALA A 23 -9.29 20.51 19.32
CA ALA A 23 -8.68 20.23 20.61
C ALA A 23 -9.73 19.99 21.71
N ARG A 24 -10.75 20.86 21.78
CA ARG A 24 -11.86 20.73 22.73
C ARG A 24 -12.63 19.43 22.55
N LEU A 25 -12.91 19.02 21.31
CA LEU A 25 -13.66 17.79 21.00
C LEU A 25 -12.94 16.51 21.45
N ILE A 26 -11.60 16.52 21.46
CA ILE A 26 -10.77 15.36 21.83
C ILE A 26 -10.15 15.46 23.23
N GLY A 27 -10.48 16.51 23.99
CA GLY A 27 -10.00 16.72 25.36
C GLY A 27 -8.53 17.17 25.45
N LEU A 28 -8.02 17.89 24.44
CA LEU A 28 -6.67 18.46 24.41
C LEU A 28 -6.70 19.99 24.48
N SER A 29 -5.57 20.61 24.83
CA SER A 29 -5.39 22.05 24.70
C SER A 29 -5.05 22.45 23.26
N GLN A 30 -5.34 23.70 22.88
CA GLN A 30 -5.02 24.22 21.55
C GLN A 30 -3.50 24.20 21.26
N SER A 31 -2.65 24.38 22.28
CA SER A 31 -1.19 24.21 22.16
C SER A 31 -0.79 22.77 21.88
N GLN A 32 -1.46 21.79 22.50
CA GLN A 32 -1.23 20.37 22.22
C GLN A 32 -1.68 19.97 20.82
N MET A 33 -2.79 20.53 20.34
CA MET A 33 -3.28 20.32 18.97
C MET A 33 -2.33 20.92 17.93
N SER A 34 -1.84 22.13 18.16
CA SER A 34 -0.86 22.78 17.28
C SER A 34 0.44 21.97 17.15
N ARG A 35 1.00 21.52 18.28
CA ARG A 35 2.20 20.66 18.29
C ARG A 35 1.98 19.32 17.61
N LEU A 36 0.77 18.79 17.67
CA LEU A 36 0.37 17.56 16.98
C LEU A 36 0.33 17.80 15.46
N GLU A 37 -0.32 18.87 15.01
CA GLU A 37 -0.42 19.23 13.58
C GLU A 37 0.94 19.56 12.96
N GLN A 38 1.90 20.01 13.77
CA GLN A 38 3.27 20.33 13.35
C GLN A 38 4.24 19.13 13.43
N GLY A 39 3.77 17.95 13.84
CA GLY A 39 4.62 16.75 13.97
C GLY A 39 5.59 16.77 15.14
N GLN A 40 5.47 17.75 16.03
CA GLN A 40 6.35 17.92 17.18
C GLN A 40 6.00 16.99 18.34
N ARG A 41 4.88 16.25 18.24
CA ARG A 41 4.43 15.28 19.23
C ARG A 41 4.00 13.99 18.55
N ARG A 42 4.45 12.84 19.08
CA ARG A 42 3.95 11.53 18.65
C ARG A 42 2.45 11.40 18.90
N ILE A 43 1.73 10.96 17.88
CA ILE A 43 0.30 10.66 17.93
C ILE A 43 0.15 9.19 18.27
N ASP A 44 -0.52 8.88 19.38
CA ASP A 44 -0.91 7.51 19.69
C ASP A 44 -2.24 7.15 19.00
N THR A 45 -2.53 5.85 18.97
CA THR A 45 -3.73 5.32 18.31
C THR A 45 -5.03 5.80 18.95
N GLU A 46 -5.01 6.09 20.26
CA GLU A 46 -6.18 6.58 20.98
C GLU A 46 -6.52 8.02 20.57
N ILE A 47 -5.54 8.90 20.54
CA ILE A 47 -5.69 10.28 20.06
C ILE A 47 -6.10 10.28 18.60
N LEU A 48 -5.48 9.44 17.76
CA LEU A 48 -5.84 9.32 16.35
C LEU A 48 -7.31 8.90 16.16
N ALA A 49 -7.79 7.93 16.95
CA ALA A 49 -9.18 7.49 16.92
C ALA A 49 -10.16 8.55 17.44
N LYS A 50 -9.76 9.36 18.43
CA LYS A 50 -10.56 10.51 18.90
C LYS A 50 -10.65 11.59 17.81
N ILE A 51 -9.55 11.89 17.13
CA ILE A 51 -9.51 12.84 16.01
C ILE A 51 -10.37 12.33 14.85
N ALA A 52 -10.28 11.04 14.48
CA ALA A 52 -11.13 10.44 13.45
C ALA A 52 -12.62 10.62 13.75
N ARG A 53 -13.03 10.36 14.99
CA ARG A 53 -14.43 10.54 15.42
C ARG A 53 -14.84 12.01 15.42
N ALA A 54 -14.00 12.90 15.94
CA ALA A 54 -14.29 14.35 15.98
C ALA A 54 -14.36 14.98 14.59
N LEU A 55 -13.58 14.45 13.64
CA LEU A 55 -13.59 14.82 12.23
C LEU A 55 -14.50 13.91 11.40
N GLU A 56 -15.28 13.00 11.99
CA GLU A 56 -16.12 11.99 11.31
C GLU A 56 -15.49 11.38 10.04
N VAL A 57 -14.20 11.07 10.09
CA VAL A 57 -13.42 10.46 9.00
C VAL A 57 -13.00 9.06 9.41
N SER A 58 -12.72 8.22 8.42
CA SER A 58 -12.03 6.96 8.67
C SER A 58 -10.59 7.23 9.09
N PRO A 59 -10.04 6.53 10.11
CA PRO A 59 -8.61 6.64 10.46
C PRO A 59 -7.66 6.39 9.28
N ALA A 60 -8.11 5.65 8.24
CA ALA A 60 -7.36 5.44 7.01
C ALA A 60 -7.06 6.77 6.26
N GLN A 61 -7.95 7.76 6.36
CA GLN A 61 -7.82 9.05 5.66
C GLN A 61 -6.65 9.90 6.18
N PHE A 62 -6.14 9.61 7.38
CA PHE A 62 -4.91 10.22 7.89
C PHE A 62 -3.65 9.73 7.19
N PHE A 63 -3.74 8.57 6.53
CA PHE A 63 -2.67 7.95 5.77
C PHE A 63 -2.86 8.13 4.25
N ASP A 64 -4.06 8.52 3.81
CA ASP A 64 -4.35 8.95 2.44
C ASP A 64 -3.84 10.37 2.18
N ALA A 65 -2.51 10.53 2.18
CA ALA A 65 -1.87 11.68 1.58
C ALA A 65 -1.88 11.55 0.04
N ALA A 66 -3.08 11.57 -0.54
CA ALA A 66 -3.35 11.80 -1.96
C ALA A 66 -4.73 12.44 -2.03
N GLY A 67 -4.76 13.77 -2.10
CA GLY A 67 -5.99 14.55 -2.13
C GLY A 67 -6.90 14.17 -3.29
N ALA A 68 -8.19 14.40 -3.06
CA ALA A 68 -9.26 14.30 -4.04
C ALA A 68 -8.90 14.94 -5.38
N GLU A 69 -9.15 14.21 -6.46
CA GLU A 69 -9.76 14.75 -7.65
C GLU A 69 -10.90 13.78 -8.01
N GLU A 70 -12.13 14.13 -7.59
CA GLU A 70 -13.33 13.33 -7.85
C GLU A 70 -14.02 13.66 -9.19
N ASP A 71 -13.45 14.57 -10.00
CA ASP A 71 -13.90 14.83 -11.39
C ASP A 71 -12.74 14.94 -12.40
N ALA A 72 -11.52 14.55 -12.02
CA ALA A 72 -10.43 14.42 -12.98
C ALA A 72 -10.46 13.04 -13.64
N PRO A 73 -10.06 12.91 -14.93
CA PRO A 73 -9.81 11.61 -15.53
C PRO A 73 -8.93 10.79 -14.59
N LEU A 74 -9.27 9.51 -14.43
CA LEU A 74 -8.63 8.55 -13.52
C LEU A 74 -7.14 8.87 -13.36
N SER A 75 -6.70 9.18 -12.14
CA SER A 75 -5.29 9.53 -11.95
C SER A 75 -4.41 8.37 -12.44
N PRO A 76 -3.28 8.65 -13.13
CA PRO A 76 -2.38 7.62 -13.67
C PRO A 76 -1.88 6.61 -12.61
N ARG A 77 -2.01 6.97 -11.32
CA ARG A 77 -1.66 6.15 -10.17
C ARG A 77 -2.73 5.09 -9.84
N ARG A 78 -4.02 5.41 -9.99
CA ARG A 78 -5.14 4.46 -9.80
C ARG A 78 -5.27 3.52 -11.00
N GLU A 79 -4.95 3.99 -12.20
CA GLU A 79 -4.81 3.12 -13.38
C GLU A 79 -3.66 2.12 -13.20
N LYS A 80 -2.52 2.55 -12.62
CA LYS A 80 -1.41 1.67 -12.25
C LYS A 80 -1.71 0.67 -11.13
N GLU A 81 -2.69 0.96 -10.28
CA GLU A 81 -3.09 0.12 -9.14
C GLU A 81 -4.15 -0.92 -9.52
N LEU A 82 -4.87 -0.69 -10.62
CA LEU A 82 -5.83 -1.63 -11.25
C LEU A 82 -5.22 -2.45 -12.40
N GLU A 83 -4.08 -2.04 -12.95
CA GLU A 83 -3.14 -2.99 -13.53
C GLU A 83 -2.50 -3.79 -12.39
N LEU A 84 -3.20 -4.83 -11.89
CA LEU A 84 -2.46 -5.96 -11.33
C LEU A 84 -1.43 -6.34 -12.39
N SER A 85 -0.17 -5.95 -12.17
CA SER A 85 0.89 -6.36 -13.07
C SER A 85 0.79 -7.87 -13.13
N GLN A 86 0.60 -8.42 -14.33
CA GLN A 86 0.60 -9.86 -14.56
C GLN A 86 1.80 -10.51 -13.84
N LEU A 87 2.88 -9.75 -13.68
CA LEU A 87 4.07 -10.09 -12.90
C LEU A 87 3.78 -10.32 -11.41
N HIS A 88 3.04 -9.44 -10.74
CA HIS A 88 2.70 -9.60 -9.33
C HIS A 88 1.85 -10.85 -9.10
N ILE A 89 0.90 -11.11 -10.00
CA ILE A 89 0.05 -12.32 -9.96
C ILE A 89 0.93 -13.57 -10.12
N GLU A 90 1.78 -13.60 -11.14
CA GLU A 90 2.61 -14.77 -11.42
C GLU A 90 3.69 -14.98 -10.35
N LEU A 91 4.29 -13.91 -9.83
CA LEU A 91 5.22 -13.97 -8.71
C LEU A 91 4.51 -14.48 -7.45
N GLY A 92 3.32 -13.97 -7.14
CA GLY A 92 2.53 -14.43 -6.00
C GLY A 92 2.20 -15.92 -6.09
N LYS A 93 1.82 -16.41 -7.27
CA LYS A 93 1.61 -17.84 -7.54
C LYS A 93 2.89 -18.65 -7.33
N LEU A 94 4.03 -18.21 -7.87
CA LEU A 94 5.33 -18.87 -7.72
C LEU A 94 5.74 -18.96 -6.24
N LEU A 95 5.67 -17.85 -5.51
CA LEU A 95 6.00 -17.82 -4.08
C LEU A 95 5.07 -18.76 -3.29
N ARG A 96 3.76 -18.73 -3.58
CA ARG A 96 2.78 -19.59 -2.93
C ARG A 96 3.00 -21.07 -3.21
N SER A 97 3.29 -21.45 -4.45
CA SER A 97 3.53 -22.85 -4.82
C SER A 97 4.79 -23.39 -4.15
N GLU A 98 5.88 -22.63 -4.18
CA GLU A 98 7.17 -23.05 -3.61
C GLU A 98 7.17 -23.07 -2.09
N ARG A 99 6.44 -22.14 -1.45
CA ARG A 99 6.18 -22.17 -0.01
C ARG A 99 5.40 -23.43 0.41
N ARG A 100 4.33 -23.77 -0.33
CA ARG A 100 3.52 -24.96 -0.07
C ARG A 100 4.31 -26.26 -0.29
N ARG A 101 5.12 -26.32 -1.34
CA ARG A 101 6.01 -27.46 -1.65
C ARG A 101 7.02 -27.72 -0.53
N ARG A 102 7.41 -26.68 0.22
CA ARG A 102 8.29 -26.76 1.39
C ARG A 102 7.53 -26.92 2.72
N HIS A 103 6.23 -27.15 2.67
CA HIS A 103 5.36 -27.30 3.84
C HIS A 103 5.40 -26.10 4.81
N LEU A 104 5.69 -24.89 4.31
CA LEU A 104 5.71 -23.68 5.12
C LEU A 104 4.33 -23.03 5.13
N THR A 105 3.88 -22.55 6.29
CA THR A 105 2.69 -21.70 6.39
C THR A 105 3.01 -20.26 5.96
N MET A 106 1.97 -19.45 5.71
CA MET A 106 2.17 -18.01 5.47
C MET A 106 2.80 -17.33 6.68
N ASP A 107 2.48 -17.78 7.90
CA ASP A 107 3.09 -17.28 9.14
C ASP A 107 4.58 -17.63 9.24
N ASP A 108 4.99 -18.82 8.80
CA ASP A 108 6.40 -19.20 8.75
C ASP A 108 7.20 -18.29 7.81
N LEU A 109 6.67 -18.05 6.61
CA LEU A 109 7.32 -17.17 5.63
C LEU A 109 7.36 -15.72 6.14
N ALA A 110 6.27 -15.25 6.76
CA ALA A 110 6.18 -13.92 7.33
C ALA A 110 7.24 -13.72 8.43
N ARG A 111 7.31 -14.62 9.42
CA ARG A 111 8.32 -14.58 10.48
C ARG A 111 9.74 -14.61 9.92
N LYS A 112 10.03 -15.50 8.98
CA LYS A 112 11.38 -15.68 8.41
C LYS A 112 11.81 -14.53 7.49
N THR A 113 10.86 -13.81 6.90
CA THR A 113 11.15 -12.63 6.06
C THR A 113 11.08 -11.30 6.83
N GLY A 114 10.60 -11.29 8.08
CA GLY A 114 10.43 -10.09 8.89
C GLY A 114 9.20 -9.27 8.50
N HIS A 115 8.18 -9.92 7.96
CA HIS A 115 6.94 -9.30 7.49
C HIS A 115 5.73 -9.88 8.23
N THR A 116 4.55 -9.30 8.02
CA THR A 116 3.30 -9.82 8.59
C THR A 116 2.69 -10.89 7.70
N ARG A 117 1.86 -11.78 8.27
CA ARG A 117 1.06 -12.75 7.51
C ARG A 117 0.19 -12.07 6.45
N ALA A 118 -0.42 -10.93 6.81
CA ALA A 118 -1.25 -10.15 5.90
C ALA A 118 -0.46 -9.59 4.71
N TYR A 119 0.79 -9.17 4.92
CA TYR A 119 1.70 -8.78 3.84
C TYR A 119 1.99 -9.95 2.90
N VAL A 120 2.35 -11.12 3.45
CA VAL A 120 2.61 -12.34 2.65
C VAL A 120 1.37 -12.74 1.84
N ALA A 121 0.19 -12.73 2.46
CA ALA A 121 -1.07 -13.03 1.77
C ALA A 121 -1.33 -12.05 0.61
N ALA A 122 -1.13 -10.75 0.83
CA ALA A 122 -1.31 -9.75 -0.22
C ALA A 122 -0.32 -9.93 -1.39
N VAL A 123 0.92 -10.34 -1.12
CA VAL A 123 1.90 -10.67 -2.17
C VAL A 123 1.50 -11.94 -2.93
N GLU A 124 1.13 -13.00 -2.23
CA GLU A 124 0.71 -14.27 -2.87
C GLU A 124 -0.57 -14.15 -3.70
N GLU A 125 -1.43 -13.19 -3.37
CA GLU A 125 -2.63 -12.84 -4.12
C GLU A 125 -2.37 -11.82 -5.26
N GLY A 126 -1.13 -11.34 -5.41
CA GLY A 126 -0.75 -10.34 -6.41
C GLY A 126 -1.26 -8.93 -6.12
N ARG A 127 -1.89 -8.71 -4.96
CA ARG A 127 -2.35 -7.39 -4.48
C ARG A 127 -1.21 -6.48 -4.03
N ARG A 128 -0.01 -7.03 -3.84
CA ARG A 128 1.23 -6.28 -3.64
C ARG A 128 2.30 -6.80 -4.58
N ASN A 129 3.21 -5.91 -4.99
CA ASN A 129 4.25 -6.26 -5.94
C ASN A 129 5.19 -7.38 -5.47
N GLY A 130 5.48 -7.44 -4.16
CA GLY A 130 6.40 -8.43 -3.59
C GLY A 130 7.85 -8.29 -4.06
N LEU A 131 8.16 -7.33 -4.92
CA LEU A 131 9.48 -7.04 -5.47
C LEU A 131 10.25 -6.00 -4.64
N GLU A 132 9.58 -5.34 -3.69
CA GLU A 132 10.18 -4.30 -2.86
C GLU A 132 11.13 -4.86 -1.79
N GLY A 133 12.33 -4.29 -1.74
CA GLY A 133 13.25 -4.37 -0.61
C GLY A 133 13.75 -5.77 -0.29
N ASP A 134 13.86 -6.04 1.01
CA ASP A 134 14.47 -7.25 1.56
C ASP A 134 13.57 -8.50 1.47
N PHE A 135 12.26 -8.31 1.24
CA PHE A 135 11.30 -9.41 1.22
C PHE A 135 11.62 -10.42 0.13
N LEU A 136 11.72 -9.97 -1.13
CA LEU A 136 11.96 -10.85 -2.27
C LEU A 136 13.25 -11.63 -2.07
N ARG A 137 14.35 -10.94 -1.74
CA ARG A 137 15.66 -11.56 -1.50
C ARG A 137 15.59 -12.65 -0.43
N LYS A 138 14.91 -12.38 0.69
CA LYS A 138 14.74 -13.36 1.79
C LYS A 138 13.83 -14.51 1.35
N ALA A 139 12.73 -14.22 0.67
CA ALA A 139 11.77 -15.22 0.20
C ALA A 139 12.40 -16.15 -0.84
N LEU A 140 13.11 -15.63 -1.85
CA LEU A 140 13.82 -16.44 -2.85
C LEU A 140 14.84 -17.38 -2.21
N ARG A 141 15.64 -16.87 -1.26
CA ARG A 141 16.61 -17.69 -0.52
C ARG A 141 15.93 -18.78 0.31
N LEU A 142 14.89 -18.42 1.08
CA LEU A 142 14.17 -19.35 1.96
C LEU A 142 13.41 -20.42 1.18
N LEU A 143 12.85 -20.05 0.05
CA LEU A 143 12.09 -20.92 -0.84
C LEU A 143 12.97 -21.58 -1.90
N ALA A 144 14.30 -21.39 -1.85
CA ALA A 144 15.25 -21.88 -2.84
C ALA A 144 14.74 -21.72 -4.28
N ILE A 145 14.23 -20.51 -4.57
CA ILE A 145 13.80 -20.09 -5.90
C ILE A 145 14.99 -19.42 -6.55
N ASP A 146 15.37 -19.90 -7.73
CA ASP A 146 16.40 -19.26 -8.53
C ASP A 146 15.91 -17.88 -8.99
N PRO A 147 16.65 -16.78 -8.75
CA PRO A 147 16.30 -15.47 -9.27
C PRO A 147 16.00 -15.45 -10.78
N PHE A 148 16.61 -16.34 -11.55
CA PHE A 148 16.33 -16.48 -12.98
C PHE A 148 14.88 -16.84 -13.28
N GLN A 149 14.20 -17.59 -12.40
CA GLN A 149 12.77 -17.89 -12.55
C GLN A 149 11.90 -16.63 -12.49
N VAL A 150 12.30 -15.61 -11.72
CA VAL A 150 11.59 -14.33 -11.68
C VAL A 150 11.79 -13.57 -12.99
N ILE A 151 13.00 -13.60 -13.56
CA ILE A 151 13.31 -13.01 -14.86
C ILE A 151 12.49 -13.69 -15.98
N GLU A 152 12.39 -15.02 -15.97
CA GLU A 152 11.57 -15.76 -16.94
C GLU A 152 10.09 -15.35 -16.91
N LEU A 153 9.56 -15.01 -15.71
CA LEU A 153 8.21 -14.46 -15.59
C LEU A 153 8.09 -13.12 -16.32
N GLU A 154 9.04 -12.20 -16.10
CA GLU A 154 9.07 -10.88 -16.77
C GLU A 154 9.14 -11.04 -18.29
N GLU A 155 10.04 -11.89 -18.79
CA GLU A 155 10.17 -12.12 -20.23
C GLU A 155 8.90 -12.68 -20.85
N ARG A 156 8.24 -13.63 -20.18
CA ARG A 156 6.99 -14.23 -20.66
C ARG A 156 5.90 -13.18 -20.76
N ILE A 157 5.81 -12.28 -19.79
CA ILE A 157 4.85 -11.17 -19.80
C ILE A 157 5.15 -10.21 -20.95
N VAL A 158 6.41 -9.83 -21.13
CA VAL A 158 6.83 -8.98 -22.26
C VAL A 158 6.47 -9.62 -23.60
N ARG A 159 6.72 -10.93 -23.77
CA ARG A 159 6.32 -11.67 -24.98
C ARG A 159 4.81 -11.61 -25.22
N LEU A 160 4.00 -11.86 -24.17
CA LEU A 160 2.54 -11.82 -24.26
C LEU A 160 2.03 -10.42 -24.63
N LEU A 161 2.58 -9.36 -24.02
CA LEU A 161 2.22 -7.99 -24.32
C LEU A 161 2.56 -7.62 -25.76
N LYS A 162 3.74 -8.01 -26.25
CA LYS A 162 4.14 -7.82 -27.66
C LYS A 162 3.14 -8.48 -28.62
N THR A 163 2.72 -9.72 -28.35
CA THR A 163 1.70 -10.40 -29.16
C THR A 163 0.35 -9.68 -29.11
N ARG A 164 -0.06 -9.16 -27.94
CA ARG A 164 -1.32 -8.41 -27.80
C ARG A 164 -1.30 -7.10 -28.57
N VAL A 165 -0.19 -6.35 -28.51
CA VAL A 165 0.01 -5.13 -29.30
C VAL A 165 -0.10 -5.44 -30.79
N HIS A 166 0.61 -6.45 -31.28
CA HIS A 166 0.54 -6.83 -32.70
C HIS A 166 -0.87 -7.16 -33.19
N ARG A 167 -1.69 -7.82 -32.36
CA ARG A 167 -3.09 -8.11 -32.70
C ARG A 167 -3.97 -6.85 -32.73
N LEU A 168 -3.71 -5.89 -31.85
CA LEU A 168 -4.43 -4.62 -31.83
C LEU A 168 -4.09 -3.79 -33.08
N ASP A 169 -2.81 -3.76 -33.47
CA ASP A 169 -2.38 -3.09 -34.69
C ASP A 169 -3.07 -3.67 -35.93
N GLN A 170 -3.22 -5.00 -36.00
CA GLN A 170 -3.95 -5.67 -37.09
C GLN A 170 -5.45 -5.40 -37.07
N ALA A 171 -6.07 -5.17 -35.91
CA ALA A 171 -7.50 -4.93 -35.78
C ALA A 171 -7.89 -3.46 -36.08
N LEU A 172 -6.91 -2.55 -36.05
CA LEU A 172 -7.08 -1.12 -36.32
C LEU A 172 -6.74 -0.73 -37.76
N ALA A 173 -6.19 -1.66 -38.56
CA ALA A 173 -5.87 -1.50 -39.97
C ALA A 173 -7.01 -1.99 -40.87
#